data_AF-A0A9E2H5I9-F1
#
_entry.id   AF-A0A9E2H5I9-F1
#
_cell.length_a   1.000
_cell.length_b   1.000
_cell.length_c   1.000
_cell.angle_alpha   90.00
_cell.angle_beta   90.00
_cell.angle_gamma   90.00
#
_symmetry.space_group_name_H-M   'P 1'
#
loop_
_entity.id
_entity.type
_entity.pdbx_description
1 polymer ?
#
loop_
_entity_poly.entity_id
_entity_poly.type
_entity_poly.pdbx_seq_one_letter_code
_entity_poly.pdbx_strand_id
1 'polypeptide(L)'
;MKTGHTLGRDERRRIAGDHLKNADKHLKVGEIETAIEEVEKALAVDTENFYALAYKERISEAFKKKEGDSLEKQTEIDADQIAERAKKIAKEARQKSQEEARKRMLEQK
;
A
#
# COMPACT_ATOMS: atom_id res chain seq x y z
N MET A 1 32.35 -18.45 6.86
CA MET A 1 31.69 -18.31 5.53
C MET A 1 30.39 -19.11 5.61
N LYS A 2 29.23 -18.44 5.63
CA LYS A 2 27.93 -19.13 5.74
C LYS A 2 27.64 -19.80 4.40
N THR A 3 27.79 -21.11 4.33
CA THR A 3 27.36 -21.94 3.21
C THR A 3 25.84 -21.81 3.11
N GLY A 4 25.36 -20.93 2.23
CA GLY A 4 23.95 -20.85 1.88
C GLY A 4 23.51 -22.21 1.37
N HIS A 5 22.67 -22.90 2.14
CA HIS A 5 21.95 -24.07 1.65
C HIS A 5 21.07 -23.59 0.51
N THR A 6 21.55 -23.73 -0.72
CA THR A 6 20.72 -23.63 -1.91
C THR A 6 19.80 -24.84 -1.87
N LEU A 7 18.57 -24.65 -1.40
CA LEU A 7 17.50 -25.66 -1.48
C LEU A 7 17.52 -26.25 -2.89
N GLY A 8 17.46 -27.58 -3.01
CA GLY A 8 17.42 -28.24 -4.32
C GLY A 8 16.26 -27.71 -5.16
N ARG A 9 16.39 -27.70 -6.50
CA ARG A 9 15.35 -27.19 -7.40
C ARG A 9 13.98 -27.82 -7.12
N ASP A 10 13.96 -29.12 -6.84
CA ASP A 10 12.74 -29.86 -6.53
C ASP A 10 12.13 -29.46 -5.18
N GLU A 11 12.98 -29.16 -4.19
CA GLU A 11 12.53 -28.68 -2.88
C GLU A 11 11.93 -27.27 -2.99
N ARG A 12 12.57 -26.38 -3.76
CA ARG A 12 12.04 -25.03 -4.03
C ARG A 12 10.67 -25.09 -4.71
N ARG A 13 10.51 -25.97 -5.70
CA ARG A 13 9.22 -26.21 -6.36
C ARG A 13 8.15 -26.72 -5.41
N ARG A 14 8.51 -27.64 -4.50
CA ARG A 14 7.58 -28.18 -3.51
C ARG A 14 7.10 -27.09 -2.57
N ILE A 15 8.02 -26.32 -1.98
CA ILE A 15 7.72 -25.22 -1.07
C ILE A 15 6.89 -24.14 -1.78
N ALA A 16 7.27 -23.75 -3.00
CA ALA A 16 6.49 -22.82 -3.81
C ALA A 16 5.08 -23.35 -4.11
N GLY A 17 4.96 -24.66 -4.39
CA GLY A 17 3.67 -25.31 -4.59
C GLY A 17 2.77 -25.28 -3.35
N ASP A 18 3.34 -25.43 -2.15
CA ASP A 18 2.57 -25.36 -0.90
C ASP A 18 2.10 -23.93 -0.59
N HIS A 19 2.94 -22.92 -0.86
CA HIS A 19 2.52 -21.52 -0.81
C HIS A 19 1.36 -21.22 -1.77
N LEU A 20 1.40 -21.74 -3.01
CA LEU A 20 0.30 -21.55 -3.97
C LEU A 20 -1.02 -22.22 -3.52
N LYS A 21 -0.95 -23.38 -2.85
CA LYS A 21 -2.14 -23.99 -2.25
C LYS A 21 -2.72 -23.15 -1.13
N ASN A 22 -1.88 -22.53 -0.31
CA ASN A 22 -2.34 -21.63 0.74
C ASN A 22 -2.97 -20.37 0.15
N ALA A 23 -2.36 -19.80 -0.90
CA ALA A 23 -2.95 -18.68 -1.63
C ALA A 23 -4.36 -19.00 -2.14
N ASP A 24 -4.59 -20.17 -2.76
CA ASP A 24 -5.91 -20.61 -3.21
C ASP A 24 -6.93 -20.70 -2.05
N LYS A 25 -6.51 -21.19 -0.87
CA LYS A 25 -7.38 -21.23 0.31
C LYS A 25 -7.79 -19.83 0.76
N HIS A 26 -6.84 -18.89 0.82
CA HIS A 26 -7.10 -17.51 1.21
C HIS A 26 -8.03 -16.82 0.20
N LEU A 27 -7.86 -17.06 -1.10
CA LEU A 27 -8.78 -16.55 -2.12
C LEU A 27 -10.21 -17.04 -1.93
N LYS A 28 -10.40 -18.32 -1.55
CA LYS A 28 -11.73 -18.90 -1.34
C LYS A 28 -12.46 -18.29 -0.15
N VAL A 29 -11.73 -17.84 0.87
CA VAL A 29 -12.31 -17.15 2.05
C VAL A 29 -12.39 -15.63 1.86
N GLY A 30 -11.87 -15.11 0.74
CA GLY A 30 -11.91 -13.68 0.41
C GLY A 30 -10.75 -12.86 0.98
N GLU A 31 -9.75 -13.51 1.57
CA GLU A 31 -8.52 -12.88 2.08
C GLU A 31 -7.53 -12.64 0.93
N ILE A 32 -7.84 -11.65 0.10
CA ILE A 32 -7.06 -11.39 -1.12
C ILE A 32 -5.62 -10.93 -0.79
N GLU A 33 -5.45 -10.09 0.23
CA GLU A 33 -4.15 -9.57 0.63
C GLU A 33 -3.22 -10.71 1.07
N THR A 34 -3.70 -11.59 1.94
CA THR A 34 -2.95 -12.76 2.42
C THR A 34 -2.67 -13.77 1.29
N ALA A 35 -3.59 -13.92 0.34
CA ALA A 35 -3.35 -14.74 -0.84
C ALA A 35 -2.20 -14.19 -1.69
N ILE A 36 -2.09 -12.87 -1.86
CA ILE A 36 -0.99 -12.23 -2.59
C ILE A 36 0.33 -12.48 -1.85
N GLU A 37 0.36 -12.30 -0.53
CA GLU A 37 1.56 -12.54 0.28
C GLU A 37 2.08 -13.98 0.11
N GLU A 38 1.18 -14.98 0.10
CA GLU A 38 1.57 -16.37 -0.14
C GLU A 38 2.12 -16.59 -1.57
N VAL A 39 1.54 -15.96 -2.59
CA VAL A 39 2.09 -16.02 -3.96
C VAL A 39 3.48 -15.37 -4.05
N GLU A 40 3.73 -14.29 -3.31
CA GLU A 40 5.04 -13.65 -3.27
C GLU A 40 6.08 -14.51 -2.57
N LYS A 41 5.70 -15.23 -1.50
CA LYS A 41 6.56 -16.25 -0.87
C LYS A 41 6.90 -17.37 -1.86
N ALA A 42 5.93 -17.81 -2.67
CA ALA A 42 6.18 -18.81 -3.70
C ALA A 42 7.22 -18.33 -4.74
N LEU A 43 7.13 -17.07 -5.19
CA LEU A 43 8.08 -16.46 -6.12
C LEU A 43 9.46 -16.20 -5.50
N ALA A 44 9.52 -15.89 -4.20
CA ALA A 44 10.78 -15.72 -3.48
C ALA A 44 11.55 -17.05 -3.36
N VAL A 45 10.83 -18.17 -3.31
CA VAL A 45 11.43 -19.51 -3.24
C VAL A 45 11.73 -20.07 -4.64
N ASP A 46 10.84 -19.88 -5.61
CA ASP A 46 11.04 -20.27 -7.01
C ASP A 46 10.66 -19.12 -7.95
N THR A 47 11.66 -18.30 -8.28
CA THR A 47 11.50 -17.12 -9.14
C THR A 47 11.10 -17.48 -10.57
N GLU A 48 11.38 -18.70 -11.02
CA GLU A 48 11.04 -19.20 -12.35
C GLU A 48 9.67 -19.90 -12.38
N ASN A 49 8.93 -19.84 -11.27
CA ASN A 49 7.62 -20.47 -11.18
C ASN A 49 6.56 -19.67 -11.96
N PHE A 50 6.37 -20.05 -13.22
CA PHE A 50 5.34 -19.50 -14.10
C PHE A 50 3.93 -19.57 -13.50
N TYR A 51 3.63 -20.58 -12.68
CA TYR A 51 2.31 -20.69 -12.04
C TYR A 51 2.10 -19.59 -11.01
N ALA A 52 3.13 -19.23 -10.23
CA ALA A 52 3.04 -18.18 -9.23
C ALA A 52 2.89 -16.79 -9.88
N LEU A 53 3.59 -16.55 -11.00
CA LEU A 53 3.41 -15.33 -11.80
C LEU A 53 1.97 -15.21 -12.33
N ALA A 54 1.44 -16.28 -12.93
CA ALA A 54 0.07 -16.30 -13.45
C ALA A 54 -0.98 -16.13 -12.34
N TYR A 55 -0.73 -16.71 -11.15
CA TYR A 55 -1.60 -16.51 -9.99
C TYR A 55 -1.59 -15.04 -9.53
N LYS A 56 -0.42 -14.41 -9.43
CA LYS A 56 -0.30 -12.99 -9.04
C LYS A 56 -1.09 -12.10 -10.00
N GLU A 57 -0.97 -12.34 -11.29
CA GLU A 57 -1.70 -11.59 -12.31
C GLU A 57 -3.22 -11.76 -12.16
N ARG A 58 -3.70 -13.01 -12.10
CA ARG A 58 -5.13 -13.30 -11.96
C ARG A 58 -5.76 -12.70 -10.69
N ILE A 59 -5.04 -12.75 -9.57
CA ILE A 59 -5.52 -12.17 -8.29
C ILE A 59 -5.56 -10.64 -8.40
N SER A 60 -4.52 -10.03 -8.97
CA SER A 60 -4.43 -8.59 -9.16
C SER A 60 -5.54 -8.08 -10.09
N GLU A 61 -5.84 -8.78 -11.18
CA GLU A 61 -6.95 -8.44 -12.08
C GLU A 61 -8.31 -8.57 -11.39
N ALA A 62 -8.53 -9.66 -10.65
CA ALA A 62 -9.77 -9.86 -9.90
C ALA A 62 -9.97 -8.78 -8.82
N PHE A 63 -8.89 -8.33 -8.19
CA PHE A 63 -8.94 -7.25 -7.19
C PHE A 63 -9.11 -5.88 -7.83
N LYS A 64 -8.37 -5.56 -8.89
CA LYS A 64 -8.53 -4.30 -9.64
C LYS A 64 -9.93 -4.13 -10.20
N LYS A 65 -10.59 -5.22 -10.62
CA LYS A 65 -11.97 -5.15 -11.09
C LYS A 65 -12.97 -4.88 -9.96
N LYS A 66 -12.67 -5.31 -8.72
CA LYS A 66 -13.45 -4.95 -7.52
C LYS A 66 -13.17 -3.53 -7.05
N GLU A 67 -11.90 -3.09 -7.10
CA GLU A 67 -11.53 -1.73 -6.77
C GLU A 67 -11.96 -0.73 -7.84
N GLY A 68 -12.10 -1.12 -9.11
CA GLY A 68 -12.68 -0.26 -10.15
C GLY A 68 -14.11 0.18 -9.88
N ASP A 69 -14.84 -0.51 -8.99
CA ASP A 69 -16.17 -0.13 -8.49
C ASP A 69 -16.08 0.73 -7.20
N SER A 70 -14.92 0.71 -6.51
CA SER A 70 -14.66 1.45 -5.25
C SER A 70 -13.70 2.65 -5.40
N LEU A 71 -13.00 2.78 -6.52
CA LEU A 71 -12.06 3.86 -6.82
C LEU A 71 -12.74 5.16 -7.24
N GLU A 72 -14.05 5.14 -7.52
CA GLU A 72 -14.85 6.38 -7.54
C GLU A 72 -15.07 6.96 -6.12
N LYS A 73 -14.80 6.21 -5.03
CA LYS A 73 -15.04 6.68 -3.66
C LYS A 73 -13.80 7.09 -2.86
N GLN A 74 -12.58 6.89 -3.37
CA GLN A 74 -11.36 7.27 -2.63
C GLN A 74 -10.73 8.60 -3.08
N THR A 75 -11.28 9.28 -4.09
CA THR A 75 -10.96 10.68 -4.39
C THR A 75 -12.01 11.67 -3.88
N GLU A 76 -12.94 11.24 -3.02
CA GLU A 76 -13.71 12.13 -2.15
C GLU A 76 -12.92 12.40 -0.86
N ILE A 77 -11.70 12.94 -0.99
CA ILE A 77 -11.25 13.86 0.05
C ILE A 77 -12.01 15.14 -0.24
N ASP A 78 -13.13 15.33 0.46
CA ASP A 78 -13.99 16.51 0.42
C ASP A 78 -13.14 17.76 0.16
N ALA A 79 -13.26 18.31 -1.06
CA ALA A 79 -12.62 19.57 -1.43
C ALA A 79 -12.99 20.69 -0.44
N ASP A 80 -14.10 20.54 0.27
CA ASP A 80 -14.55 21.39 1.36
C ASP A 80 -13.58 21.38 2.57
N GLN A 81 -13.07 20.21 2.99
CA GLN A 81 -12.12 20.12 4.10
C GLN A 81 -10.74 20.72 3.75
N ILE A 82 -10.32 20.60 2.49
CA ILE A 82 -9.07 21.22 2.00
C ILE A 82 -9.24 22.75 1.95
N ALA A 83 -10.39 23.23 1.47
CA ALA A 83 -10.68 24.65 1.41
C ALA A 83 -10.82 25.29 2.80
N GLU A 84 -11.41 24.59 3.77
CA GLU A 84 -11.57 25.09 5.13
C GLU A 84 -10.21 25.19 5.86
N ARG A 85 -9.36 24.16 5.75
CA ARG A 85 -8.00 24.20 6.30
C ARG A 85 -7.16 25.31 5.69
N ALA A 86 -7.26 25.55 4.37
CA ALA A 86 -6.54 26.63 3.70
C ALA A 86 -6.96 28.03 4.22
N LYS A 87 -8.27 28.25 4.45
CA LYS A 87 -8.77 29.53 4.99
C LYS A 87 -8.29 29.78 6.43
N LYS A 88 -8.23 28.72 7.25
CA LYS A 88 -7.77 28.82 8.65
C LYS A 88 -6.29 29.22 8.73
N ILE A 89 -5.44 28.57 7.94
CA ILE A 89 -4.01 28.86 7.86
C ILE A 89 -3.75 30.31 7.41
N ALA A 90 -4.50 30.81 6.42
CA ALA A 90 -4.36 32.19 5.95
C ALA A 90 -4.76 33.23 7.02
N LYS A 91 -5.75 32.92 7.86
CA LYS A 91 -6.19 33.82 8.95
C LYS A 91 -5.18 33.86 10.09
N GLU A 92 -4.66 32.70 10.49
CA GLU A 92 -3.65 32.60 11.55
C GLU A 92 -2.33 33.29 11.14
N ALA A 93 -1.91 33.17 9.89
CA ALA A 93 -0.72 33.86 9.38
C ALA A 93 -0.87 35.39 9.42
N ARG A 94 -2.06 35.93 9.10
CA ARG A 94 -2.34 37.37 9.18
C ARG A 94 -2.39 37.89 10.61
N GLN A 95 -2.94 37.12 11.54
CA GLN A 95 -2.97 37.52 12.96
C GLN A 95 -1.57 37.51 13.56
N LYS A 96 -0.78 36.48 13.25
CA LYS A 96 0.59 36.35 13.75
C LYS A 96 1.50 37.46 13.22
N SER A 97 1.36 37.85 11.94
CA SER A 97 2.13 38.97 11.39
C SER A 97 1.72 40.33 11.95
N GLN A 98 0.43 40.55 12.24
CA GLN A 98 -0.04 41.78 12.89
C GLN A 98 0.41 41.87 14.35
N GLU A 99 0.39 40.76 15.08
CA GLU A 99 0.86 40.71 16.47
C GLU A 99 2.38 40.92 16.55
N GLU A 100 3.14 40.29 15.66
CA GLU A 100 4.59 40.48 15.59
C GLU A 100 4.95 41.92 15.19
N ALA A 101 4.23 42.52 14.23
CA ALA A 101 4.41 43.93 13.87
C ALA A 101 4.05 44.89 15.01
N ARG A 102 2.98 44.61 15.76
CA ARG A 102 2.57 45.40 16.94
C ARG A 102 3.60 45.30 18.06
N LYS A 103 4.14 44.10 18.31
CA LYS A 103 5.19 43.88 19.31
C LYS A 103 6.49 44.59 18.93
N ARG A 104 6.92 44.52 17.66
CA ARG A 104 8.10 45.26 17.17
C ARG A 104 7.95 46.78 17.24
N MET A 105 6.75 47.33 17.10
CA MET A 105 6.49 48.76 17.29
C MET A 105 6.53 49.22 18.75
N LEU A 106 6.20 48.33 19.70
CA LEU A 106 6.26 48.62 21.13
C LEU A 106 7.69 48.54 21.70
N GLU A 107 8.57 47.76 21.08
CA GLU A 107 9.96 47.56 21.53
C GLU A 107 10.94 48.65 21.06
N GLN A 108 10.52 49.55 20.16
CA GLN A 108 11.32 50.70 19.67
C GLN A 108 10.95 52.04 20.32
N LYS A 109 10.16 52.04 21.41
CA LYS A 109 9.74 53.23 22.14
C LYS A 109 10.40 53.31 23.50
#